data_AF-A0A135P486-F1
#
_entry.id   AF-A0A135P486-F1
#
_cell.length_a   1.000
_cell.length_b   1.000
_cell.length_c   1.000
_cell.angle_alpha   90.00
_cell.angle_beta   90.00
_cell.angle_gamma   90.00
#
_symmetry.space_group_name_H-M   'P 1'
#
loop_
_entity.id
_entity.type
_entity.pdbx_description
1 polymer ?
#
loop_
_entity_poly.entity_id
_entity_poly.type
_entity_poly.pdbx_seq_one_letter_code
_entity_poly.pdbx_strand_id
1 'polypeptide(L)'
;MSRVPKKQDQKSCDVRDRLILALHAQLRAERETRDAMEWVMRNGGLSPEVLEAMASDPIPVVTAQDIRMIDRSIKHLRLEPRHGGAHS
;
A
#
# COMPACT_ATOMS: atom_id res chain seq x y z
N MET A 1 26.49 -34.75 15.34
CA MET A 1 25.10 -34.64 14.83
C MET A 1 24.79 -33.18 14.57
N SER A 2 24.95 -32.71 13.33
CA SER A 2 24.71 -31.32 12.96
C SER A 2 23.29 -31.18 12.44
N ARG A 3 22.43 -30.52 13.22
CA ARG A 3 21.05 -30.19 12.80
C ARG A 3 21.13 -29.04 11.80
N VAL A 4 20.86 -29.34 10.53
CA VAL A 4 20.68 -28.33 9.50
C VAL A 4 19.38 -27.56 9.82
N PRO A 5 19.39 -26.22 9.92
CA PRO A 5 18.17 -25.48 10.18
C PRO A 5 17.22 -25.64 8.99
N LYS A 6 16.02 -26.19 9.24
CA LYS A 6 14.93 -26.23 8.27
C LYS A 6 14.65 -24.79 7.84
N LYS A 7 14.91 -24.51 6.56
CA LYS A 7 14.50 -23.29 5.87
C LYS A 7 12.99 -23.17 6.08
N GLN A 8 12.58 -22.28 6.98
CA GLN A 8 11.17 -22.01 7.24
C GLN A 8 10.58 -21.59 5.90
N ASP A 9 9.62 -22.38 5.44
CA ASP A 9 8.83 -22.10 4.26
C ASP A 9 8.02 -20.84 4.59
N GLN A 10 8.63 -19.68 4.36
CA GLN A 10 7.97 -18.39 4.44
C GLN A 10 6.85 -18.48 3.43
N LYS A 11 5.63 -18.81 3.89
CA LYS A 11 4.40 -18.68 3.12
C LYS A 11 4.46 -17.31 2.48
N SER A 12 4.80 -17.27 1.20
CA SER A 12 4.93 -16.04 0.44
C SER A 12 3.56 -15.40 0.48
N CYS A 13 3.42 -14.29 1.21
CA CYS A 13 2.23 -13.46 1.14
C CYS A 13 1.97 -13.18 -0.35
N ASP A 14 0.85 -13.70 -0.86
CA ASP A 14 0.49 -13.66 -2.27
C ASP A 14 0.56 -12.20 -2.76
N VAL A 15 0.94 -12.02 -4.02
CA VAL A 15 1.08 -10.68 -4.62
C VAL A 15 -0.26 -9.93 -4.52
N ARG A 16 -1.39 -10.65 -4.62
CA ARG A 16 -2.73 -10.08 -4.43
C ARG A 16 -2.92 -9.54 -3.02
N ASP A 17 -2.65 -10.37 -2.02
CA ASP A 17 -2.84 -10.02 -0.61
C ASP A 17 -1.96 -8.82 -0.25
N ARG A 18 -0.74 -8.77 -0.77
CA ARG A 18 0.17 -7.64 -0.60
C ARG A 18 -0.37 -6.37 -1.25
N LEU A 19 -0.92 -6.46 -2.45
CA LEU A 19 -1.55 -5.33 -3.14
C LEU A 19 -2.79 -4.83 -2.38
N ILE A 20 -3.64 -5.74 -1.89
CA ILE A 20 -4.82 -5.40 -1.09
C ILE A 20 -4.40 -4.66 0.19
N LEU A 21 -3.38 -5.17 0.90
CA LEU A 21 -2.87 -4.52 2.11
C LEU A 21 -2.27 -3.14 1.82
N ALA A 22 -1.53 -2.99 0.72
CA ALA A 22 -0.96 -1.71 0.31
C ALA A 22 -2.05 -0.68 -0.01
N LEU A 23 -3.06 -1.07 -0.81
CA LEU A 23 -4.19 -0.20 -1.15
C LEU A 23 -5.03 0.16 0.08
N HIS A 24 -5.25 -0.79 0.98
CA HIS A 24 -5.94 -0.53 2.24
C HIS A 24 -5.16 0.47 3.11
N ALA A 25 -3.84 0.30 3.26
CA ALA A 25 -3.00 1.22 4.00
C ALA A 25 -3.03 2.63 3.39
N GLN A 26 -2.96 2.74 2.06
CA GLN A 26 -3.07 4.01 1.36
C GLN A 26 -4.43 4.68 1.58
N LEU A 27 -5.53 3.94 1.46
CA LEU A 27 -6.88 4.47 1.72
C LEU A 27 -7.04 4.94 3.16
N ARG A 28 -6.45 4.22 4.12
CA ARG A 28 -6.46 4.62 5.52
C ARG A 28 -5.70 5.92 5.75
N ALA A 29 -4.49 6.05 5.21
CA ALA A 29 -3.69 7.27 5.32
C ALA A 29 -4.42 8.49 4.72
N GLU A 30 -5.12 8.29 3.60
CA GLU A 30 -5.95 9.32 2.96
C GLU A 30 -7.08 9.79 3.88
N ARG A 31 -7.80 8.85 4.51
CA ARG A 31 -8.87 9.18 5.46
C ARG A 31 -8.36 9.90 6.71
N GLU A 32 -7.25 9.43 7.29
CA GLU A 32 -6.64 10.08 8.45
C GLU A 32 -6.21 11.52 8.12
N THR A 33 -5.68 11.75 6.91
CA THR A 33 -5.33 13.09 6.43
C THR A 33 -6.57 13.97 6.25
N ARG A 34 -7.65 13.43 5.66
CA ARG A 34 -8.93 14.15 5.52
C ARG A 34 -9.50 14.54 6.88
N ASP A 35 -9.55 13.61 7.83
CA ASP A 35 -10.07 13.85 9.18
C ASP A 35 -9.26 14.95 9.90
N ALA A 36 -7.94 14.92 9.77
CA ALA A 36 -7.06 15.97 10.29
C ALA A 36 -7.36 17.33 9.64
N MET A 37 -7.51 17.40 8.32
CA MET A 37 -7.91 18.63 7.62
C MET A 37 -9.27 19.15 8.09
N GLU A 38 -10.28 18.28 8.20
CA GLU A 38 -11.61 18.67 8.68
C GLU A 38 -11.56 19.20 10.11
N TRP A 39 -10.76 18.57 10.98
CA TRP A 39 -10.55 19.04 12.33
C TRP A 39 -9.91 20.43 12.35
N VAL A 40 -8.85 20.66 11.56
CA VAL A 40 -8.17 21.96 11.44
C VAL A 40 -9.15 23.03 10.94
N MET A 41 -9.97 22.71 9.94
CA MET A 41 -11.00 23.60 9.39
C MET A 41 -12.05 24.00 10.44
N ARG A 42 -12.51 23.04 11.26
CA ARG A 42 -13.56 23.28 12.27
C ARG A 42 -13.06 23.99 13.53
N ASN A 43 -11.78 23.85 13.86
CA ASN A 43 -11.20 24.36 15.11
C ASN A 43 -10.34 25.61 14.92
N GLY A 44 -10.42 26.27 13.76
CA GLY A 44 -9.71 27.53 13.49
C GLY A 44 -8.20 27.37 13.31
N GLY A 45 -7.72 26.17 13.00
CA GLY A 45 -6.29 25.87 12.81
C GLY A 45 -5.75 26.18 11.40
N LEU A 46 -6.58 26.71 10.49
CA LEU A 46 -6.17 27.11 9.14
C LEU A 46 -5.37 28.42 9.17
N SER A 47 -4.13 28.37 9.65
CA SER A 47 -3.19 29.50 9.54
C SER A 47 -2.34 29.36 8.27
N PRO A 48 -1.78 30.47 7.74
CA PRO A 48 -0.84 30.42 6.62
C PRO A 48 0.34 29.48 6.86
N GLU A 49 0.86 29.45 8.09
CA GLU A 49 1.99 28.60 8.48
C GLU A 49 1.63 27.11 8.43
N VAL A 50 0.40 26.76 8.82
CA VAL A 50 -0.11 25.38 8.71
C VAL A 50 -0.27 24.98 7.25
N LEU A 51 -0.82 25.87 6.42
CA LEU A 51 -0.98 25.63 4.98
C LEU A 51 0.37 25.49 4.26
N GLU A 52 1.36 26.30 4.64
CA GLU A 52 2.71 26.26 4.07
C GLU A 52 3.45 24.99 4.50
N ALA A 53 3.29 24.55 5.75
CA ALA A 53 3.80 23.26 6.22
C ALA A 53 3.18 22.09 5.44
N MET A 54 1.87 22.13 5.16
CA MET A 54 1.20 21.12 4.35
C MET A 54 1.64 21.13 2.88
N ALA A 55 1.88 22.30 2.29
CA ALA A 55 2.33 22.43 0.91
C ALA A 55 3.81 22.03 0.73
N SER A 56 4.60 22.17 1.80
CA SER A 56 6.03 21.83 1.81
C SER A 56 6.29 20.36 2.15
N ASP A 57 5.32 19.66 2.75
CA ASP A 57 5.41 18.22 2.98
C ASP A 57 5.47 17.50 1.62
N PRO A 58 6.51 16.69 1.32
CA PRO A 58 6.63 16.03 0.04
C PRO A 58 5.50 15.01 -0.15
N ILE A 59 4.49 15.39 -0.95
CA ILE A 59 3.55 14.43 -1.52
C ILE A 59 4.39 13.48 -2.39
N PRO A 60 4.40 12.16 -2.12
CA PRO A 60 5.10 11.22 -2.97
C PRO A 60 4.55 11.36 -4.40
N VAL A 61 5.38 11.84 -5.32
CA VAL A 61 4.99 11.95 -6.73
C VAL A 61 4.86 10.53 -7.25
N VAL A 62 3.63 10.08 -7.48
CA VAL A 62 3.39 8.83 -8.21
C VAL A 62 3.89 9.03 -9.62
N THR A 63 5.04 8.44 -9.94
CA THR A 63 5.66 8.61 -11.25
C THR A 63 5.00 7.69 -12.27
N ALA A 64 5.17 8.00 -13.56
CA ALA A 64 4.78 7.10 -14.63
C ALA A 64 5.47 5.72 -14.53
N GLN A 65 6.64 5.63 -13.86
CA GLN A 65 7.32 4.36 -13.62
C GLN A 65 6.63 3.53 -12.56
N ASP A 66 6.13 4.15 -11.49
CA ASP A 66 5.38 3.47 -10.42
C ASP A 66 4.09 2.87 -10.98
N ILE A 67 3.38 3.64 -11.82
CA ILE A 67 2.18 3.16 -12.54
C ILE A 67 2.52 1.94 -13.40
N ARG A 68 3.61 1.99 -14.17
CA ARG A 68 4.05 0.85 -15.00
C ARG A 68 4.44 -0.37 -14.16
N MET A 69 5.03 -0.20 -12.99
CA MET A 69 5.34 -1.31 -12.08
C MET A 69 4.07 -1.96 -11.52
N ILE A 70 3.08 -1.15 -11.14
CA ILE A 70 1.78 -1.64 -10.68
C ILE A 70 1.08 -2.40 -11.81
N ASP A 71 1.01 -1.85 -13.02
CA ASP A 71 0.41 -2.51 -14.19
C ASP A 71 1.04 -3.87 -14.49
N ARG A 72 2.38 -3.98 -14.42
CA ARG A 72 3.07 -5.26 -14.58
C ARG A 72 2.69 -6.25 -13.49
N SER A 73 2.61 -5.81 -12.24
CA SER A 73 2.23 -6.65 -11.11
C SER A 73 0.79 -7.16 -11.23
N ILE A 74 -0.13 -6.30 -11.67
CA ILE A 74 -1.54 -6.67 -11.93
C ILE A 74 -1.64 -7.67 -13.08
N LYS A 75 -0.87 -7.47 -14.17
CA LYS A 75 -0.83 -8.43 -15.29
C LYS A 75 -0.33 -9.80 -14.84
N HIS A 76 0.74 -9.86 -14.05
CA HIS A 76 1.22 -11.11 -13.47
C HIS A 76 0.16 -11.77 -12.58
N LEU A 77 -0.54 -10.99 -11.76
CA LEU A 77 -1.61 -11.51 -10.91
C LEU A 77 -2.81 -12.08 -11.69
N ARG A 78 -3.06 -11.57 -12.91
CA ARG A 78 -4.11 -12.06 -13.81
C ARG A 78 -3.70 -13.32 -14.57
N LEU A 79 -2.41 -13.62 -14.66
CA LEU A 79 -1.85 -14.74 -15.42
C LEU A 79 -1.56 -15.97 -14.54
N GLU A 80 -1.55 -15.84 -13.22
CA GLU A 80 -1.50 -16.99 -12.32
C GLU A 80 -2.82 -17.78 -12.40
N PRO A 81 -2.81 -19.03 -12.89
CA PRO A 81 -4.01 -19.87 -12.88
C PRO A 81 -4.45 -20.05 -11.44
N ARG A 82 -5.76 -19.96 -11.17
CA ARG A 82 -6.33 -20.43 -9.90
C ARG A 82 -5.94 -21.89 -9.76
N HIS A 83 -4.92 -22.20 -8.95
CA HIS A 83 -4.63 -23.56 -8.52
C HIS A 83 -5.79 -23.99 -7.62
N GLY A 84 -6.84 -24.51 -8.26
CA GLY A 84 -8.02 -25.05 -7.63
C GLY A 84 -8.42 -26.33 -8.34
N GLY A 85 -8.29 -27.44 -7.62
CA GLY A 85 -9.09 -28.64 -7.84
C GLY A 85 -8.41 -29.76 -8.61
N ALA A 86 -7.59 -30.55 -7.91
CA ALA A 86 -7.46 -31.98 -8.18
C ALA A 86 -6.82 -32.69 -6.97
N HIS A 87 -7.64 -33.05 -5.99
CA HIS A 87 -7.37 -34.27 -5.24
C HIS A 87 -8.66 -35.09 -5.26
N SER A 88 -8.52 -36.23 -5.94
CA SER A 88 -9.48 -37.31 -6.14
C SER A 88 -10.01 -37.91 -4.85
#